data_AF-Q0C029-F1
#
_entry.id   AF-Q0C029-F1
#
_cell.length_a   1.000
_cell.length_b   1.000
_cell.length_c   1.000
_cell.angle_alpha   90.00
_cell.angle_beta   90.00
_cell.angle_gamma   90.00
#
_symmetry.space_group_name_H-M   'P 1'
#
loop_
_entity.id
_entity.type
_entity.pdbx_description
1 polymer ?
#
loop_
_entity_poly.entity_id
_entity_poly.type
_entity_poly.pdbx_seq_one_letter_code
_entity_poly.pdbx_strand_id
1 'polypeptide(L)'
;MGPDAKETALLNTLKAKTQVIAPTWVSEVVLQTSQFDRMKLWYAAVLGADWAFENKPDPNVAVDNHHGDGGKQVHAKDVRAVFMRMKLPATHTLTFAIFELTHLTHAPTTDPGLNHMQFKHADLTELVKRIEALRDADIHPHRSANHGPITSFYFRDPDENIVEFCLDNFDTPAEMIAFTRSEAFQRNPSGIDLDRDEFLRRFHAGVPRRELLSI
;
A
#
# COMPACT_ATOMS: atom_id res chain seq x y z
N MET A 1 -13.06 -2.23 37.60
CA MET A 1 -12.20 -2.01 36.41
C MET A 1 -12.95 -1.07 35.49
N GLY A 2 -12.29 -0.01 34.98
CA GLY A 2 -12.89 0.87 33.98
C GLY A 2 -13.19 0.11 32.67
N PRO A 3 -14.05 0.67 31.79
CA PRO A 3 -14.41 0.05 30.51
C PRO A 3 -13.17 -0.39 29.70
N ASP A 4 -12.15 0.46 29.63
CA ASP A 4 -10.90 0.20 28.89
C ASP A 4 -10.10 -1.00 29.44
N ALA A 5 -10.12 -1.19 30.77
CA ALA A 5 -9.42 -2.31 31.41
C ALA A 5 -10.13 -3.65 31.14
N LYS A 6 -11.47 -3.63 31.07
CA LYS A 6 -12.26 -4.83 30.72
C LYS A 6 -12.06 -5.21 29.26
N GLU A 7 -12.05 -4.24 28.35
CA GLU A 7 -11.77 -4.45 26.94
C GLU A 7 -10.35 -4.98 26.73
N THR A 8 -9.34 -4.38 27.38
CA THR A 8 -7.95 -4.83 27.31
C THR A 8 -7.80 -6.30 27.74
N ALA A 9 -8.44 -6.69 28.85
CA ALA A 9 -8.41 -8.08 29.32
C ALA A 9 -9.07 -9.06 28.33
N LEU A 10 -10.19 -8.64 27.72
CA LEU A 10 -10.86 -9.41 26.67
C LEU A 10 -9.97 -9.59 25.44
N LEU A 11 -9.36 -8.51 24.95
CA LEU A 11 -8.49 -8.53 23.77
C LEU A 11 -7.24 -9.39 23.98
N ASN A 12 -6.63 -9.34 25.17
CA ASN A 12 -5.50 -10.22 25.50
C ASN A 12 -5.91 -11.71 25.49
N THR A 13 -7.08 -12.03 26.03
CA THR A 13 -7.62 -13.39 25.98
C THR A 13 -7.89 -13.83 24.54
N LEU A 14 -8.47 -12.96 23.72
CA LEU A 14 -8.74 -13.23 22.30
C LEU A 14 -7.44 -13.42 21.50
N LYS A 15 -6.42 -12.60 21.74
CA LYS A 15 -5.09 -12.74 21.14
C LYS A 15 -4.49 -14.12 21.41
N ALA A 16 -4.55 -14.58 22.67
CA ALA A 16 -4.03 -15.90 23.05
C ALA A 16 -4.76 -17.05 22.34
N LYS A 17 -6.06 -16.89 22.05
CA LYS A 17 -6.86 -17.86 21.29
C LYS A 17 -6.57 -17.81 19.79
N THR A 18 -6.39 -16.62 19.22
CA THR A 18 -6.24 -16.43 17.77
C THR A 18 -4.82 -16.72 17.28
N GLN A 19 -3.80 -16.62 18.12
CA GLN A 19 -2.41 -16.91 17.75
C GLN A 19 -2.15 -18.36 17.30
N VAL A 20 -3.03 -19.31 17.66
CA VAL A 20 -2.92 -20.72 17.27
C VAL A 20 -3.81 -21.08 16.07
N ILE A 21 -4.58 -20.13 15.57
CA ILE A 21 -5.38 -20.27 14.34
C ILE A 21 -4.44 -20.01 13.15
N ALA A 22 -4.75 -20.62 11.99
CA ALA A 22 -4.02 -20.35 10.76
C ALA A 22 -3.95 -18.84 10.48
N PRO A 23 -2.81 -18.33 9.98
CA PRO A 23 -2.60 -16.90 9.78
C PRO A 23 -3.56 -16.34 8.73
N THR A 24 -3.95 -15.08 8.92
CA THR A 24 -4.68 -14.30 7.93
C THR A 24 -3.72 -13.53 7.02
N TRP A 25 -4.22 -13.11 5.87
CA TRP A 25 -3.49 -12.33 4.88
C TRP A 25 -4.32 -11.12 4.48
N VAL A 26 -3.66 -10.03 4.11
CA VAL A 26 -4.35 -8.90 3.47
C VAL A 26 -4.70 -9.31 2.05
N SER A 27 -5.98 -9.52 1.77
CA SER A 27 -6.47 -9.95 0.45
C SER A 27 -7.08 -8.84 -0.37
N GLU A 28 -7.43 -7.71 0.25
CA GLU A 28 -8.09 -6.60 -0.45
C GLU A 28 -7.75 -5.24 0.16
N VAL A 29 -7.59 -4.25 -0.73
CA VAL A 29 -7.61 -2.82 -0.40
C VAL A 29 -8.59 -2.15 -1.35
N VAL A 30 -9.55 -1.39 -0.81
CA VAL A 30 -10.54 -0.65 -1.58
C VAL A 30 -10.38 0.84 -1.31
N LEU A 31 -10.16 1.61 -2.38
CA LEU A 31 -10.22 3.06 -2.35
C LEU A 31 -11.60 3.55 -2.76
N GLN A 32 -11.96 4.71 -2.24
CA GLN A 32 -13.18 5.43 -2.61
C GLN A 32 -12.77 6.75 -3.25
N THR A 33 -13.49 7.19 -4.28
CA THR A 33 -13.15 8.40 -5.02
C THR A 33 -14.38 9.05 -5.65
N SER A 34 -14.37 10.37 -5.77
CA SER A 34 -15.28 11.11 -6.67
C SER A 34 -14.65 11.40 -8.04
N GLN A 35 -13.38 11.04 -8.25
CA GLN A 35 -12.60 11.21 -9.48
C GLN A 35 -12.37 9.87 -10.21
N PHE A 36 -13.42 9.04 -10.33
CA PHE A 36 -13.30 7.63 -10.71
C PHE A 36 -12.47 7.36 -11.96
N ASP A 37 -12.77 8.04 -13.08
CA ASP A 37 -12.06 7.79 -14.34
C ASP A 37 -10.58 8.21 -14.27
N ARG A 38 -10.27 9.29 -13.54
CA ARG A 38 -8.90 9.77 -13.33
C ARG A 38 -8.12 8.81 -12.45
N MET A 39 -8.70 8.35 -11.34
CA MET A 39 -8.10 7.37 -10.44
C MET A 39 -7.88 6.02 -11.13
N LYS A 40 -8.89 5.53 -11.87
CA LYS A 40 -8.82 4.30 -12.66
C LYS A 40 -7.65 4.33 -13.66
N LEU A 41 -7.51 5.43 -14.41
CA LEU A 41 -6.42 5.60 -15.36
C LEU A 41 -5.06 5.74 -14.68
N TRP A 42 -4.98 6.53 -13.60
CA TRP A 42 -3.75 6.77 -12.87
C TRP A 42 -3.17 5.48 -12.31
N TYR A 43 -3.97 4.66 -11.62
CA TYR A 43 -3.48 3.38 -11.08
C TYR A 43 -3.11 2.38 -12.16
N ALA A 44 -3.86 2.32 -13.27
CA ALA A 44 -3.49 1.46 -14.40
C ALA A 44 -2.11 1.85 -14.98
N ALA A 45 -1.86 3.15 -15.15
CA ALA A 45 -0.60 3.67 -15.66
C ALA A 45 0.56 3.49 -14.66
N VAL A 46 0.37 3.88 -13.40
CA VAL A 46 1.42 3.92 -12.38
C VAL A 46 1.80 2.52 -11.91
N LEU A 47 0.86 1.56 -11.89
CA LEU A 47 1.13 0.15 -11.59
C LEU A 47 1.48 -0.67 -12.84
N GLY A 48 1.13 -0.19 -14.03
CA GLY A 48 1.36 -0.90 -15.29
C GLY A 48 0.52 -2.18 -15.40
N ALA A 49 -0.74 -2.13 -14.95
CA ALA A 49 -1.64 -3.27 -14.91
C ALA A 49 -3.08 -2.86 -15.24
N ASP A 50 -3.81 -3.75 -15.93
CA ASP A 50 -5.22 -3.53 -16.26
C ASP A 50 -6.18 -4.03 -15.17
N TRP A 51 -7.41 -3.52 -15.24
CA TRP A 51 -8.51 -3.92 -14.37
C TRP A 51 -9.09 -5.26 -14.82
N ALA A 52 -9.18 -6.23 -13.91
CA ALA A 52 -9.71 -7.56 -14.20
C ALA A 52 -11.24 -7.57 -14.31
N PHE A 53 -11.91 -6.64 -13.63
CA PHE A 53 -13.36 -6.51 -13.65
C PHE A 53 -13.77 -5.04 -13.45
N GLU A 54 -14.83 -4.63 -14.14
CA GLU A 54 -15.47 -3.33 -13.99
C GLU A 54 -16.98 -3.53 -13.79
N ASN A 55 -17.50 -2.93 -12.73
CA ASN A 55 -18.90 -2.92 -12.37
C ASN A 55 -19.56 -1.59 -12.78
N LYS A 56 -20.81 -1.67 -13.22
CA LYS A 56 -21.72 -0.53 -13.34
C LYS A 56 -22.93 -0.76 -12.44
N PRO A 57 -23.46 0.28 -11.77
CA PRO A 57 -24.66 0.14 -10.97
C PRO A 57 -25.84 -0.39 -11.79
N ASP A 58 -26.62 -1.29 -11.20
CA ASP A 58 -27.90 -1.74 -11.79
C ASP A 58 -29.04 -1.54 -10.77
N PRO A 59 -29.94 -0.57 -10.99
CA PRO A 59 -31.04 -0.31 -10.07
C PRO A 59 -32.09 -1.42 -10.02
N ASN A 60 -32.07 -2.35 -10.97
CA ASN A 60 -33.02 -3.46 -11.04
C ASN A 60 -32.57 -4.69 -10.25
N VAL A 61 -31.33 -4.69 -9.74
CA VAL A 61 -30.78 -5.79 -8.93
C VAL A 61 -30.98 -5.49 -7.45
N ALA A 62 -31.81 -6.30 -6.80
CA ALA A 62 -31.96 -6.32 -5.35
C ALA A 62 -30.78 -7.03 -4.69
N VAL A 63 -30.40 -6.59 -3.49
CA VAL A 63 -29.45 -7.31 -2.63
C VAL A 63 -30.27 -8.10 -1.62
N ASP A 64 -30.11 -9.42 -1.67
CA ASP A 64 -30.65 -10.32 -0.65
C ASP A 64 -29.91 -10.13 0.67
N ASN A 65 -30.64 -10.17 1.80
CA ASN A 65 -30.08 -9.98 3.14
C ASN A 65 -29.24 -8.69 3.25
N HIS A 66 -29.81 -7.56 2.82
CA HIS A 66 -29.14 -6.27 2.82
C HIS A 66 -28.66 -5.88 4.22
N HIS A 67 -27.34 -5.75 4.37
CA HIS A 67 -26.65 -5.39 5.61
C HIS A 67 -25.62 -4.29 5.35
N GLY A 68 -25.13 -3.64 6.42
CA GLY A 68 -24.28 -2.46 6.31
C GLY A 68 -25.07 -1.16 6.40
N ASP A 69 -24.39 -0.08 6.78
CA ASP A 69 -25.00 1.24 6.97
C ASP A 69 -25.06 2.07 5.68
N GLY A 70 -24.45 1.57 4.58
CA GLY A 70 -24.40 2.27 3.30
C GLY A 70 -23.60 3.57 3.33
N GLY A 71 -22.86 3.82 4.41
CA GLY A 71 -21.97 4.98 4.54
C GLY A 71 -20.71 4.76 3.72
N LYS A 72 -19.59 4.49 4.39
CA LYS A 72 -18.31 4.19 3.72
C LYS A 72 -18.33 2.82 3.01
N GLN A 73 -19.06 1.85 3.55
CA GLN A 73 -19.19 0.51 2.96
C GLN A 73 -20.49 0.42 2.18
N VAL A 74 -20.41 0.78 0.90
CA VAL A 74 -21.50 0.63 -0.07
C VAL A 74 -21.46 -0.75 -0.71
N HIS A 75 -22.61 -1.23 -1.17
CA HIS A 75 -22.65 -2.42 -2.01
C HIS A 75 -22.09 -2.09 -3.39
N ALA A 76 -21.18 -2.93 -3.89
CA ALA A 76 -20.60 -2.73 -5.22
C ALA A 76 -21.67 -2.61 -6.32
N LYS A 77 -22.84 -3.27 -6.15
CA LYS A 77 -23.98 -3.19 -7.09
C LYS A 77 -24.59 -1.79 -7.24
N ASP A 78 -24.35 -0.89 -6.28
CA ASP A 78 -24.91 0.46 -6.26
C ASP A 78 -23.91 1.53 -6.77
N VAL A 79 -22.65 1.14 -7.05
CA VAL A 79 -21.59 2.07 -7.46
C VAL A 79 -20.80 1.58 -8.65
N ARG A 80 -20.18 2.51 -9.39
CA ARG A 80 -19.12 2.13 -10.32
C ARG A 80 -17.95 1.60 -9.52
N ALA A 81 -17.40 0.47 -9.93
CA ALA A 81 -16.25 -0.12 -9.27
C ALA A 81 -15.32 -0.80 -10.26
N VAL A 82 -14.03 -0.80 -9.99
CA VAL A 82 -13.03 -1.58 -10.74
C VAL A 82 -12.19 -2.40 -9.79
N PHE A 83 -11.76 -3.58 -10.23
CA PHE A 83 -11.01 -4.53 -9.43
C PHE A 83 -9.80 -5.03 -10.20
N MET A 84 -8.61 -4.81 -9.66
CA MET A 84 -7.34 -5.28 -10.19
C MET A 84 -6.87 -6.49 -9.37
N ARG A 85 -6.42 -7.54 -10.06
CA ARG A 85 -5.87 -8.75 -9.42
C ARG A 85 -4.36 -8.71 -9.50
N MET A 86 -3.72 -8.51 -8.36
CA MET A 86 -2.26 -8.52 -8.23
C MET A 86 -1.81 -9.92 -7.83
N LYS A 87 -0.92 -10.49 -8.65
CA LYS A 87 -0.27 -11.77 -8.33
C LYS A 87 0.77 -11.53 -7.26
N LEU A 88 0.64 -12.23 -6.14
CA LEU A 88 1.69 -12.29 -5.14
C LEU A 88 2.63 -13.46 -5.48
N PRO A 89 3.87 -13.49 -4.96
CA PRO A 89 4.79 -14.63 -5.13
C PRO A 89 4.28 -15.98 -4.56
N ALA A 90 3.15 -15.99 -3.86
CA ALA A 90 2.49 -17.18 -3.32
C ALA A 90 1.16 -17.46 -4.06
N THR A 91 0.46 -18.54 -3.70
CA THR A 91 -0.88 -18.86 -4.24
C THR A 91 -1.99 -17.86 -3.87
N HIS A 92 -1.66 -16.81 -3.12
CA HIS A 92 -2.60 -15.78 -2.70
C HIS A 92 -2.65 -14.62 -3.71
N THR A 93 -3.81 -13.97 -3.82
CA THR A 93 -3.99 -12.79 -4.66
C THR A 93 -4.37 -11.61 -3.80
N LEU A 94 -3.81 -10.44 -4.12
CA LEU A 94 -4.31 -9.17 -3.60
C LEU A 94 -5.29 -8.57 -4.62
N THR A 95 -6.47 -8.19 -4.15
CA THR A 95 -7.42 -7.38 -4.91
C THR A 95 -7.21 -5.92 -4.56
N PHE A 96 -6.96 -5.08 -5.56
CA PHE A 96 -6.97 -3.63 -5.39
C PHE A 96 -8.19 -3.09 -6.12
N ALA A 97 -9.06 -2.37 -5.42
CA ALA A 97 -10.31 -1.90 -5.97
C ALA A 97 -10.53 -0.39 -5.77
N ILE A 98 -11.32 0.20 -6.65
CA ILE A 98 -11.73 1.61 -6.58
C ILE A 98 -13.24 1.66 -6.73
N PHE A 99 -13.91 2.32 -5.79
CA PHE A 99 -15.36 2.53 -5.78
C PHE A 99 -15.66 4.03 -5.99
N GLU A 100 -16.62 4.33 -6.85
CA GLU A 100 -17.07 5.72 -7.08
C GLU A 100 -18.08 6.13 -6.01
N LEU A 101 -17.71 7.12 -5.20
CA LEU A 101 -18.60 7.81 -4.27
C LEU A 101 -18.64 9.29 -4.65
N THR A 102 -19.66 9.66 -5.43
CA THR A 102 -19.81 11.02 -6.01
C THR A 102 -20.00 12.13 -4.97
N HIS A 103 -20.35 11.77 -3.73
CA HIS A 103 -20.56 12.73 -2.64
C HIS A 103 -19.27 13.07 -1.87
N LEU A 104 -18.13 12.48 -2.21
CA LEU A 104 -16.86 12.80 -1.56
C LEU A 104 -16.32 14.16 -2.04
N THR A 105 -16.02 15.04 -1.09
CA THR A 105 -15.58 16.42 -1.36
C THR A 105 -14.24 16.79 -0.73
N HIS A 106 -13.64 15.90 0.06
CA HIS A 106 -12.40 16.16 0.79
C HIS A 106 -11.38 15.07 0.50
N ALA A 107 -10.13 15.46 0.28
CA ALA A 107 -9.00 14.56 0.31
C ALA A 107 -8.78 14.00 1.74
N PRO A 108 -8.05 12.88 1.90
CA PRO A 108 -7.64 12.38 3.21
C PRO A 108 -6.97 13.48 4.06
N THR A 109 -7.34 13.57 5.34
CA THR A 109 -6.77 14.52 6.29
C THR A 109 -5.68 13.86 7.15
N THR A 110 -5.07 14.62 8.06
CA THR A 110 -4.09 14.12 9.04
C THR A 110 -4.72 13.46 10.27
N ASP A 111 -6.06 13.45 10.36
CA ASP A 111 -6.81 12.79 11.43
C ASP A 111 -6.86 11.26 11.18
N PRO A 112 -7.26 10.43 12.16
CA PRO A 112 -7.10 8.98 12.05
C PRO A 112 -7.64 8.38 10.74
N GLY A 113 -6.78 7.62 10.07
CA GLY A 113 -7.05 7.04 8.75
C GLY A 113 -5.96 6.07 8.31
N LEU A 114 -6.03 5.60 7.06
CA LEU A 114 -4.96 4.80 6.47
C LEU A 114 -3.75 5.72 6.21
N ASN A 115 -2.58 5.38 6.74
CA ASN A 115 -1.38 6.21 6.55
C ASN A 115 -0.86 6.13 5.10
N HIS A 116 -0.64 4.92 4.58
CA HIS A 116 -0.23 4.66 3.20
C HIS A 116 -0.53 3.20 2.82
N MET A 117 -0.40 2.91 1.53
CA MET A 117 -0.38 1.54 0.99
C MET A 117 0.88 1.32 0.15
N GLN A 118 1.45 0.13 0.27
CA GLN A 118 2.78 -0.18 -0.26
C GLN A 118 2.71 -1.26 -1.34
N PHE A 119 3.40 -1.01 -2.45
CA PHE A 119 3.59 -1.92 -3.57
C PHE A 119 5.06 -2.30 -3.70
N LYS A 120 5.34 -3.59 -3.45
CA LYS A 120 6.69 -4.12 -3.40
C LYS A 120 7.17 -4.60 -4.77
N HIS A 121 8.39 -4.21 -5.14
CA HIS A 121 9.08 -4.71 -6.32
C HIS A 121 9.89 -5.97 -5.99
N ALA A 122 10.07 -6.82 -7.01
CA ALA A 122 10.80 -8.08 -6.86
C ALA A 122 12.29 -7.86 -6.57
N ASP A 123 12.89 -6.84 -7.18
CA ASP A 123 14.29 -6.48 -6.99
C ASP A 123 14.54 -4.98 -7.25
N LEU A 124 15.80 -4.59 -7.05
CA LEU A 124 16.27 -3.21 -7.19
C LEU A 124 16.16 -2.71 -8.63
N THR A 125 16.39 -3.55 -9.63
CA THR A 125 16.31 -3.17 -11.04
C THR A 125 14.88 -2.83 -11.42
N GLU A 126 13.91 -3.64 -11.00
CA GLU A 126 12.50 -3.39 -11.26
C GLU A 126 11.99 -2.15 -10.52
N LEU A 127 12.46 -1.90 -9.29
CA LEU A 127 12.15 -0.64 -8.61
C LEU A 127 12.71 0.56 -9.38
N VAL A 128 13.98 0.52 -9.80
CA VAL A 128 14.61 1.62 -10.55
C VAL A 128 13.84 1.90 -11.83
N LYS A 129 13.51 0.88 -12.64
CA LYS A 129 12.70 1.04 -13.85
C LYS A 129 11.37 1.75 -13.57
N ARG A 130 10.68 1.39 -12.49
CA ARG A 130 9.43 2.04 -12.09
C ARG A 130 9.65 3.52 -11.78
N ILE A 131 10.65 3.83 -10.94
CA ILE A 131 10.92 5.20 -10.51
C ILE A 131 11.35 6.08 -11.69
N GLU A 132 12.11 5.55 -12.64
CA GLU A 132 12.48 6.26 -13.86
C GLU A 132 11.30 6.51 -14.79
N ALA A 133 10.45 5.50 -15.02
CA ALA A 133 9.26 5.67 -15.85
C ALA A 133 8.30 6.73 -15.27
N LEU A 134 8.16 6.78 -13.94
CA LEU A 134 7.37 7.83 -13.27
C LEU A 134 8.03 9.20 -13.37
N ARG A 135 9.35 9.30 -13.15
CA ARG A 135 10.12 10.54 -13.32
C ARG A 135 9.95 11.11 -14.72
N ASP A 136 10.10 10.28 -15.75
CA ASP A 136 10.07 10.72 -17.15
C ASP A 136 8.67 11.17 -17.59
N ALA A 137 7.64 10.80 -16.81
CA ALA A 137 6.26 11.27 -16.94
C ALA A 137 5.90 12.43 -16.00
N ASP A 138 6.88 13.08 -15.36
CA ASP A 138 6.71 14.19 -14.40
C ASP A 138 5.91 13.78 -13.13
N ILE A 139 5.94 12.49 -12.77
CA ILE A 139 5.38 11.96 -11.54
C ILE A 139 6.51 11.74 -10.54
N HIS A 140 6.59 12.61 -9.54
CA HIS A 140 7.69 12.64 -8.58
C HIS A 140 7.25 12.18 -7.19
N PRO A 141 8.11 11.45 -6.45
CA PRO A 141 7.83 11.15 -5.06
C PRO A 141 7.90 12.44 -4.24
N HIS A 142 6.94 12.65 -3.33
CA HIS A 142 7.01 13.75 -2.37
C HIS A 142 7.96 13.46 -1.21
N ARG A 143 8.29 12.17 -0.99
CA ARG A 143 9.28 11.72 -0.03
C ARG A 143 9.96 10.45 -0.54
N SER A 144 11.26 10.34 -0.32
CA SER A 144 12.03 9.13 -0.59
C SER A 144 12.89 8.83 0.63
N ALA A 145 13.00 7.57 1.01
CA ALA A 145 13.70 7.18 2.22
C ALA A 145 14.34 5.80 2.11
N ASN A 146 15.44 5.64 2.81
CA ASN A 146 15.96 4.33 3.16
C ASN A 146 15.71 4.12 4.65
N HIS A 147 14.76 3.26 4.97
CA HIS A 147 14.40 2.95 6.35
C HIS A 147 15.40 2.00 7.03
N GLY A 148 16.32 1.40 6.26
CA GLY A 148 17.23 0.35 6.70
C GLY A 148 16.79 -1.03 6.22
N PRO A 149 15.63 -1.58 6.64
CA PRO A 149 15.14 -2.85 6.11
C PRO A 149 14.53 -2.71 4.71
N ILE A 150 14.06 -1.51 4.34
CA ILE A 150 13.30 -1.23 3.13
C ILE A 150 13.75 0.12 2.55
N THR A 151 13.87 0.20 1.23
CA THR A 151 14.01 1.47 0.50
C THR A 151 12.69 1.82 -0.17
N SER A 152 12.24 3.06 -0.02
CA SER A 152 10.86 3.49 -0.25
C SER A 152 10.78 4.84 -0.99
N PHE A 153 9.81 4.94 -1.90
CA PHE A 153 9.46 6.16 -2.64
C PHE A 153 7.95 6.41 -2.51
N TYR A 154 7.58 7.57 -1.97
CA TYR A 154 6.20 7.92 -1.62
C TYR A 154 5.62 8.92 -2.61
N PHE A 155 4.50 8.56 -3.23
CA PHE A 155 3.76 9.35 -4.22
C PHE A 155 2.38 9.72 -3.67
N ARG A 156 1.73 10.66 -4.36
CA ARG A 156 0.33 10.98 -4.14
C ARG A 156 -0.47 10.56 -5.36
N ASP A 157 -1.56 9.86 -5.13
CA ASP A 157 -2.55 9.61 -6.17
C ASP A 157 -3.43 10.87 -6.38
N PRO A 158 -4.33 10.89 -7.38
CA PRO A 158 -5.21 12.02 -7.65
C PRO A 158 -6.09 12.51 -6.48
N ASP A 159 -6.34 11.65 -5.48
CA ASP A 159 -7.10 11.98 -4.27
C ASP A 159 -6.17 12.24 -3.07
N GLU A 160 -4.86 12.38 -3.30
CA GLU A 160 -3.81 12.61 -2.29
C GLU A 160 -3.55 11.42 -1.33
N ASN A 161 -4.05 10.22 -1.65
CA ASN A 161 -3.65 9.02 -0.89
C ASN A 161 -2.15 8.77 -1.09
N ILE A 162 -1.50 8.27 -0.03
CA ILE A 162 -0.06 7.99 -0.06
C ILE A 162 0.17 6.59 -0.63
N VAL A 163 0.86 6.55 -1.76
CA VAL A 163 1.27 5.34 -2.49
C VAL A 163 2.76 5.14 -2.32
N GLU A 164 3.17 4.02 -1.75
CA GLU A 164 4.58 3.70 -1.56
C GLU A 164 5.05 2.63 -2.55
N PHE A 165 6.12 2.91 -3.28
CA PHE A 165 6.89 1.89 -4.00
C PHE A 165 8.16 1.55 -3.26
N CYS A 166 8.40 0.25 -3.06
CA CYS A 166 9.52 -0.20 -2.24
C CYS A 166 10.24 -1.44 -2.76
N LEU A 167 11.38 -1.73 -2.15
CA LEU A 167 11.99 -3.06 -2.12
C LEU A 167 12.57 -3.39 -0.75
N ASP A 168 12.82 -4.68 -0.50
CA ASP A 168 13.60 -5.11 0.66
C ASP A 168 15.10 -4.89 0.43
N ASN A 169 15.78 -4.36 1.45
CA ASN A 169 17.23 -4.11 1.40
C ASN A 169 18.06 -5.38 1.70
N PHE A 170 17.41 -6.43 2.21
CA PHE A 170 18.04 -7.71 2.56
C PHE A 170 17.55 -8.82 1.64
N ASP A 171 18.37 -9.85 1.47
CA ASP A 171 18.05 -10.99 0.57
C ASP A 171 17.10 -11.99 1.25
N THR A 172 17.13 -12.02 2.59
CA THR A 172 16.32 -12.94 3.39
C THR A 172 15.52 -12.22 4.49
N PRO A 173 14.32 -12.73 4.84
CA PRO A 173 13.57 -12.24 6.00
C PRO A 173 14.37 -12.33 7.31
N ALA A 174 15.23 -13.35 7.45
CA ALA A 174 16.04 -13.55 8.65
C ALA A 174 17.07 -12.43 8.85
N GLU A 175 17.75 -12.01 7.78
CA GLU A 175 18.70 -10.89 7.82
C GLU A 175 17.99 -9.56 8.14
N MET A 176 16.83 -9.31 7.53
CA MET A 176 16.00 -8.13 7.84
C MET A 176 15.59 -8.10 9.32
N ILE A 177 15.12 -9.23 9.86
CA ILE A 177 14.74 -9.34 11.28
C ILE A 177 15.95 -9.13 12.18
N ALA A 178 17.12 -9.66 11.81
CA ALA A 178 18.35 -9.43 12.57
C ALA A 178 18.74 -7.95 12.60
N PHE A 179 18.65 -7.26 11.45
CA PHE A 179 18.94 -5.82 11.36
C PHE A 179 17.98 -4.98 12.20
N THR A 180 16.67 -5.27 12.15
CA THR A 180 15.68 -4.50 12.94
C THR A 180 15.83 -4.67 14.46
N ARG A 181 16.55 -5.71 14.92
CA ARG A 181 16.93 -5.92 16.33
C ARG A 181 18.25 -5.26 16.72
N SER A 182 19.00 -4.71 15.76
CA SER A 182 20.31 -4.09 15.99
C SER A 182 20.18 -2.72 16.69
N GLU A 183 21.22 -2.32 17.42
CA GLU A 183 21.30 -0.98 18.01
C GLU A 183 21.22 0.14 16.95
N ALA A 184 21.77 -0.10 15.76
CA ALA A 184 21.74 0.85 14.65
C ALA A 184 20.31 1.22 14.26
N PHE A 185 19.44 0.20 14.07
CA PHE A 185 18.03 0.42 13.75
C PHE A 185 17.26 1.00 14.93
N GLN A 186 17.51 0.53 16.17
CA GLN A 186 16.81 1.06 17.35
C GLN A 186 17.13 2.54 17.62
N ARG A 187 18.33 3.01 17.24
CA ARG A 187 18.72 4.42 17.33
C ARG A 187 18.00 5.31 16.31
N ASN A 188 17.68 4.78 15.13
CA ASN A 188 16.96 5.52 14.09
C ASN A 188 16.05 4.58 13.27
N PRO A 189 14.86 4.22 13.77
CA PRO A 189 13.93 3.32 13.07
C PRO A 189 13.28 3.98 11.85
N SER A 190 13.36 5.31 11.73
CA SER A 190 12.89 6.06 10.57
C SER A 190 13.87 5.99 9.40
N GLY A 191 15.12 5.61 9.64
CA GLY A 191 16.19 5.61 8.64
C GLY A 191 16.57 7.00 8.17
N ILE A 192 17.01 7.12 6.93
CA ILE A 192 17.47 8.40 6.35
C ILE A 192 16.60 8.79 5.15
N ASP A 193 16.50 10.10 4.92
CA ASP A 193 15.95 10.60 3.67
C ASP A 193 16.93 10.30 2.52
N LEU A 194 16.36 9.97 1.37
CA LEU A 194 17.08 9.54 0.19
C LEU A 194 16.81 10.56 -0.93
N ASP A 195 17.87 11.05 -1.56
CA ASP A 195 17.73 11.82 -2.80
C ASP A 195 17.51 10.84 -3.95
N ARG A 196 16.37 10.97 -4.64
CA ARG A 196 15.95 10.06 -5.71
C ARG A 196 16.93 10.10 -6.89
N ASP A 197 17.37 11.29 -7.30
CA ASP A 197 18.20 11.44 -8.49
C ASP A 197 19.65 10.98 -8.23
N GLU A 198 20.19 11.25 -7.03
CA GLU A 198 21.46 10.70 -6.59
C GLU A 198 21.43 9.17 -6.47
N PHE A 199 20.34 8.60 -5.93
CA PHE A 199 20.16 7.16 -5.86
C PHE A 199 20.17 6.52 -7.25
N LEU A 200 19.42 7.07 -8.20
CA LEU A 200 19.41 6.61 -9.59
C LEU A 200 20.78 6.76 -10.25
N ARG A 201 21.47 7.88 -10.02
CA ARG A 201 22.81 8.12 -10.54
C ARG A 201 23.81 7.08 -10.02
N ARG A 202 23.78 6.75 -8.72
CA ARG A 202 24.65 5.72 -8.12
C ARG A 202 24.33 4.32 -8.64
N PHE A 203 23.04 4.00 -8.83
CA PHE A 203 22.63 2.74 -9.44
C PHE A 203 23.24 2.58 -10.86
N HIS A 204 23.07 3.59 -11.72
CA HIS A 204 23.61 3.56 -13.10
C HIS A 204 25.13 3.63 -13.16
N ALA A 205 25.78 4.16 -12.13
CA ALA A 205 27.24 4.09 -11.96
C ALA A 205 27.74 2.69 -11.55
N GLY A 206 26.83 1.73 -11.31
CA GLY A 206 27.17 0.36 -10.97
C GLY A 206 27.58 0.17 -9.50
N VAL A 207 27.19 1.07 -8.60
CA VAL A 207 27.43 0.90 -7.16
C VAL A 207 26.83 -0.43 -6.69
N PRO A 208 27.58 -1.30 -5.98
CA PRO A 208 27.08 -2.58 -5.52
C PRO A 208 25.80 -2.43 -4.68
N ARG A 209 24.80 -3.28 -4.91
CA ARG A 209 23.49 -3.21 -4.23
C ARG A 209 23.60 -3.03 -2.71
N ARG A 210 24.47 -3.81 -2.05
CA ARG A 210 24.64 -3.71 -0.58
C ARG A 210 25.12 -2.34 -0.14
N GLU A 211 26.00 -1.70 -0.89
CA GLU A 211 26.51 -0.36 -0.61
C GLU A 211 25.48 0.73 -0.95
N LEU A 212 24.66 0.51 -1.99
CA LEU A 212 23.60 1.45 -2.35
C LEU A 212 22.49 1.50 -1.29
N LEU A 213 22.18 0.35 -0.66
CA LEU A 213 21.04 0.19 0.24
C LEU A 213 21.40 0.19 1.73
N SER A 214 22.68 0.21 2.11
CA SER A 214 23.10 0.24 3.51
C SER A 214 23.01 1.64 4.13
N ILE A 215 22.63 1.71 5.41
CA ILE A 215 22.64 2.92 6.27
C ILE A 215 23.16 2.59 7.67
#